data_AF-A0A8T4Z5V0-F1
#
_entry.id   AF-A0A8T4Z5V0-F1
#
_cell.length_a   1.000
_cell.length_b   1.000
_cell.length_c   1.000
_cell.angle_alpha   90.00
_cell.angle_beta   90.00
_cell.angle_gamma   90.00
#
_symmetry.space_group_name_H-M   'P 1'
#
loop_
_entity.id
_entity.type
_entity.pdbx_description
1 polymer ?
#
loop_
_entity_poly.entity_id
_entity_poly.type
_entity_poly.pdbx_seq_one_letter_code
_entity_poly.pdbx_strand_id
1 'polypeptide(L)'
;MGSASSKILIVPNLKTSSVKASRIIQSGEYVEKIFLPEPEGLEPWIKAYGRERISYEDFVGRVRDSGLIPEPLESWLYTFEPILMGISQVLRQNKALDIFCYKDAEGLERASRFSSEIALLTYRSNVSGRINIDDWIHTVSEYVVGSEDVLLREAQRIIATAGDSGNIIISGLAGKELKRLLSGSLNIQLQCVEKFYHFTPIEILQTVIVGGNIDRCYVESLVRCHLEYVNRYVLRSWNRDVAYYRWVYDKIPHLRSCIREFEIEELKVL
;
A
#
# COMPACT_ATOMS: atom_id res chain seq x y z
N MET A 1 -1.56 -29.56 -17.62
CA MET A 1 -1.72 -28.08 -17.71
C MET A 1 -2.01 -27.60 -16.31
N GLY A 2 -1.05 -26.90 -15.67
CA GLY A 2 -1.26 -26.38 -14.32
C GLY A 2 -2.40 -25.37 -14.37
N SER A 3 -3.37 -25.47 -13.47
CA SER A 3 -4.41 -24.45 -13.33
C SER A 3 -3.74 -23.11 -13.09
N ALA A 4 -4.02 -22.12 -13.94
CA ALA A 4 -3.45 -20.79 -13.78
C ALA A 4 -3.95 -20.23 -12.43
N SER A 5 -3.08 -20.18 -11.43
CA SER A 5 -3.44 -19.68 -10.10
C SER A 5 -3.59 -18.17 -10.14
N SER A 6 -4.54 -17.64 -9.38
CA SER A 6 -4.61 -16.21 -9.09
C SER A 6 -3.38 -15.78 -8.29
N LYS A 7 -2.95 -14.52 -8.41
CA LYS A 7 -1.75 -14.01 -7.73
C LYS A 7 -2.09 -12.76 -6.94
N ILE A 8 -1.75 -12.73 -5.65
CA ILE A 8 -1.73 -11.50 -4.86
C ILE A 8 -0.30 -10.94 -4.88
N LEU A 9 -0.18 -9.69 -5.31
CA LEU A 9 1.04 -8.89 -5.21
C LEU A 9 0.93 -7.99 -3.98
N ILE A 10 1.75 -8.25 -2.96
CA ILE A 10 1.93 -7.32 -1.84
C ILE A 10 2.86 -6.20 -2.31
N VAL A 11 2.34 -4.98 -2.32
CA VAL A 11 3.00 -3.75 -2.76
C VAL A 11 3.04 -2.79 -1.57
N PRO A 12 4.17 -2.70 -0.85
CA PRO A 12 4.35 -1.68 0.18
C PRO A 12 4.20 -0.27 -0.39
N ASN A 13 3.84 0.71 0.44
CA ASN A 13 3.52 2.08 0.02
C ASN A 13 4.77 2.94 -0.33
N LEU A 14 5.57 2.44 -1.27
CA LEU A 14 6.79 3.03 -1.81
C LEU A 14 6.69 3.09 -3.35
N LYS A 15 7.26 4.12 -3.97
CA LYS A 15 7.23 4.24 -5.44
C LYS A 15 8.04 3.13 -6.10
N THR A 16 9.16 2.71 -5.51
CA THR A 16 9.96 1.56 -5.99
C THR A 16 9.15 0.27 -6.02
N SER A 17 8.33 0.01 -4.99
CA SER A 17 7.43 -1.15 -4.93
C SER A 17 6.43 -1.11 -6.07
N SER A 18 5.81 0.05 -6.33
CA SER A 18 4.86 0.25 -7.42
C SER A 18 5.50 0.05 -8.80
N VAL A 19 6.73 0.53 -9.00
CA VAL A 19 7.51 0.28 -10.24
C VAL A 19 7.76 -1.22 -10.44
N LYS A 20 8.12 -1.95 -9.38
CA LYS A 20 8.31 -3.42 -9.45
C LYS A 20 7.00 -4.14 -9.74
N ALA A 21 5.90 -3.74 -9.10
CA ALA A 21 4.57 -4.26 -9.37
C ALA A 21 4.16 -4.05 -10.84
N SER A 22 4.38 -2.84 -11.38
CA SER A 22 4.15 -2.52 -12.79
C SER A 22 4.93 -3.44 -13.72
N ARG A 23 6.21 -3.69 -13.43
CA ARG A 23 7.03 -4.61 -14.25
C ARG A 23 6.50 -6.05 -14.21
N ILE A 24 6.01 -6.52 -13.06
CA ILE A 24 5.39 -7.84 -12.94
C ILE A 24 4.13 -7.92 -13.80
N ILE A 25 3.25 -6.91 -13.71
CA ILE A 25 2.03 -6.80 -14.52
C ILE A 25 2.35 -6.83 -16.02
N GLN A 26 3.41 -6.14 -16.45
CA GLN A 26 3.85 -6.10 -17.84
C GLN A 26 4.53 -7.38 -18.35
N SER A 27 5.06 -8.23 -17.45
CA SER A 27 5.98 -9.33 -17.82
C SER A 27 5.35 -10.56 -18.48
N GLY A 28 4.05 -10.51 -18.83
CA GLY A 28 3.49 -11.36 -19.89
C GLY A 28 2.93 -12.72 -19.48
N GLU A 29 2.64 -12.96 -18.20
CA GLU A 29 1.66 -14.01 -17.87
C GLU A 29 0.28 -13.58 -18.42
N TYR A 30 -0.52 -14.53 -18.93
CA TYR A 30 -1.88 -14.22 -19.36
C TYR A 30 -2.72 -13.81 -18.14
N VAL A 31 -3.17 -12.55 -18.13
CA VAL A 31 -4.01 -11.95 -17.09
C VAL A 31 -5.36 -11.57 -17.70
N GLU A 32 -6.42 -12.04 -17.08
CA GLU A 32 -7.81 -11.70 -17.45
C GLU A 32 -8.32 -10.51 -16.65
N LYS A 33 -7.97 -10.43 -15.36
CA LYS A 33 -8.48 -9.41 -14.45
C LYS A 33 -7.38 -8.88 -13.55
N ILE A 34 -7.32 -7.56 -13.39
CA ILE A 34 -6.49 -6.89 -12.40
C ILE A 34 -7.38 -6.24 -11.34
N PHE A 35 -7.19 -6.62 -10.09
CA PHE A 35 -7.84 -6.03 -8.93
C PHE A 35 -6.93 -5.00 -8.28
N LEU A 36 -7.41 -3.76 -8.15
CA LEU A 36 -6.68 -2.62 -7.62
C LEU A 36 -7.19 -2.21 -6.25
N PRO A 37 -6.30 -1.86 -5.30
CA PRO A 37 -6.64 -1.44 -3.95
C PRO A 37 -7.09 0.03 -3.91
N GLU A 38 -7.89 0.43 -4.90
CA GLU A 38 -8.40 1.77 -5.14
C GLU A 38 -9.92 1.82 -4.95
N PRO A 39 -10.51 3.01 -4.70
CA PRO A 39 -11.95 3.17 -4.61
C PRO A 39 -12.65 2.78 -5.92
N GLU A 40 -13.77 2.07 -5.80
CA GLU A 40 -14.62 1.64 -6.92
C GLU A 40 -14.94 2.75 -7.93
N GLY A 41 -15.19 3.96 -7.43
CA GLY A 41 -15.50 5.13 -8.26
C GLY A 41 -14.40 5.53 -9.25
N LEU A 42 -13.15 5.09 -9.05
CA LEU A 42 -12.04 5.36 -9.96
C LEU A 42 -11.95 4.40 -11.15
N GLU A 43 -12.59 3.23 -11.05
CA GLU A 43 -12.50 2.19 -12.06
C GLU A 43 -12.83 2.69 -13.48
N PRO A 44 -13.91 3.47 -13.71
CA PRO A 44 -14.24 3.96 -15.05
C PRO A 44 -13.14 4.86 -15.64
N TRP A 45 -12.46 5.66 -14.80
CA TRP A 45 -11.40 6.57 -15.25
C TRP A 45 -10.09 5.84 -15.49
N ILE A 46 -9.74 4.88 -14.65
CA ILE A 46 -8.58 4.00 -14.87
C ILE A 46 -8.76 3.23 -16.19
N LYS A 47 -9.94 2.66 -16.44
CA LYS A 47 -10.28 1.99 -17.70
C LYS A 47 -10.24 2.94 -18.89
N ALA A 48 -10.75 4.17 -18.74
CA ALA A 48 -10.75 5.16 -19.81
C ALA A 48 -9.32 5.59 -20.17
N TYR A 49 -8.49 5.89 -19.18
CA TYR A 49 -7.08 6.24 -19.37
C TYR A 49 -6.31 5.08 -20.01
N GLY A 50 -6.43 3.87 -19.45
CA GLY A 50 -5.72 2.70 -19.93
C GLY A 50 -6.10 2.27 -21.36
N ARG A 51 -7.32 2.63 -21.81
CA ARG A 51 -7.79 2.43 -23.19
C ARG A 51 -7.61 3.67 -24.08
N GLU A 52 -6.82 4.64 -23.64
CA GLU A 52 -6.46 5.86 -24.39
C GLU A 52 -7.68 6.71 -24.80
N ARG A 53 -8.74 6.69 -23.98
CA ARG A 53 -9.96 7.49 -24.18
C ARG A 53 -9.89 8.87 -23.53
N ILE A 54 -8.96 9.06 -22.59
CA ILE A 54 -8.68 10.33 -21.91
C ILE A 54 -7.16 10.48 -21.76
N SER A 55 -6.69 11.72 -21.67
CA SER A 55 -5.27 12.01 -21.37
C SER A 55 -4.94 11.73 -19.90
N TYR A 56 -3.65 11.77 -19.54
CA TYR A 56 -3.22 11.68 -18.15
C TYR A 56 -3.70 12.89 -17.35
N GLU A 57 -3.62 14.08 -17.94
CA GLU A 57 -4.05 15.33 -17.35
C GLU A 57 -5.57 15.31 -17.06
N ASP A 58 -6.37 14.80 -18.00
CA ASP A 58 -7.81 14.60 -17.80
C ASP A 58 -8.10 13.58 -16.70
N PHE A 59 -7.33 12.49 -16.64
CA PHE A 59 -7.45 11.50 -15.57
C PHE A 59 -7.21 12.14 -14.21
N VAL A 60 -6.09 12.84 -14.04
CA VAL A 60 -5.73 13.54 -12.80
C VAL A 60 -6.79 14.58 -12.43
N GLY A 61 -7.29 15.35 -13.41
CA GLY A 61 -8.37 16.33 -13.21
C GLY A 61 -9.65 15.68 -12.67
N ARG A 62 -10.09 14.57 -13.28
CA ARG A 62 -11.29 13.84 -12.83
C ARG A 62 -11.13 13.24 -11.44
N VAL A 63 -9.96 12.66 -11.14
CA VAL A 63 -9.67 12.13 -9.81
C VAL A 63 -9.75 13.24 -8.77
N ARG A 64 -9.15 14.41 -9.04
CA ARG A 64 -9.21 15.57 -8.15
C ARG A 64 -10.65 16.03 -7.91
N ASP A 65 -11.41 16.24 -8.98
CA ASP A 65 -12.79 16.75 -8.92
C ASP A 65 -13.75 15.79 -8.20
N SER A 66 -13.40 14.49 -8.16
CA SER A 66 -14.23 13.47 -7.51
C SER A 66 -14.21 13.48 -6.00
N GLY A 67 -13.14 13.98 -5.39
CA GLY A 67 -12.91 13.86 -3.94
C GLY A 67 -12.77 12.42 -3.42
N LEU A 68 -12.64 11.40 -4.30
CA LEU A 68 -12.53 9.99 -3.89
C LEU A 68 -11.17 9.65 -3.26
N ILE A 69 -10.14 10.43 -3.58
CA ILE A 69 -8.80 10.28 -3.02
C ILE A 69 -8.57 11.42 -2.00
N PRO A 70 -8.18 11.09 -0.75
CA PRO A 70 -7.83 12.10 0.24
C PRO A 70 -6.63 12.96 -0.21
N GLU A 71 -6.72 14.28 0.03
CA GLU A 71 -5.62 15.19 -0.24
C GLU A 71 -4.41 14.95 0.70
N PRO A 72 -3.17 15.18 0.25
CA PRO A 72 -2.79 15.70 -1.07
C PRO A 72 -2.78 14.61 -2.16
N LEU A 73 -3.39 14.89 -3.31
CA LEU A 73 -3.47 13.98 -4.46
C LEU A 73 -2.09 13.52 -4.94
N GLU A 74 -1.08 14.38 -4.88
CA GLU A 74 0.29 14.10 -5.33
C GLU A 74 0.92 12.95 -4.53
N SER A 75 0.57 12.80 -3.24
CA SER A 75 1.07 11.70 -2.41
C SER A 75 0.52 10.34 -2.86
N TRP A 76 -0.72 10.31 -3.35
CA TRP A 76 -1.33 9.12 -3.94
C TRP A 76 -0.77 8.85 -5.34
N LEU A 77 -0.68 9.87 -6.19
CA LEU A 77 -0.10 9.74 -7.54
C LEU A 77 1.34 9.24 -7.49
N TYR A 78 2.14 9.70 -6.51
CA TYR A 78 3.53 9.29 -6.34
C TYR A 78 3.71 7.76 -6.31
N THR A 79 2.77 7.02 -5.70
CA THR A 79 2.81 5.55 -5.68
C THR A 79 1.88 4.89 -6.70
N PHE A 80 0.78 5.51 -7.09
CA PHE A 80 -0.18 4.90 -8.02
C PHE A 80 0.22 5.04 -9.50
N GLU A 81 0.86 6.14 -9.88
CA GLU A 81 1.22 6.44 -11.27
C GLU A 81 2.03 5.32 -11.96
N PRO A 82 3.07 4.71 -11.34
CA PRO A 82 3.77 3.59 -11.96
C PRO A 82 2.85 2.41 -12.28
N ILE A 83 1.92 2.08 -11.39
CA ILE A 83 0.95 0.99 -11.59
C ILE A 83 0.00 1.35 -12.74
N LEU A 84 -0.51 2.58 -12.76
CA LEU A 84 -1.39 3.09 -13.81
C LEU A 84 -0.73 3.03 -15.20
N MET A 85 0.53 3.44 -15.30
CA MET A 85 1.33 3.32 -16.54
C MET A 85 1.51 1.85 -16.95
N GLY A 86 1.79 0.97 -15.99
CA GLY A 86 1.90 -0.47 -16.19
C GLY A 86 0.64 -1.08 -16.82
N ILE A 87 -0.49 -0.76 -16.22
CA ILE A 87 -1.81 -1.21 -16.66
C ILE A 87 -2.16 -0.68 -18.05
N SER A 88 -1.91 0.60 -18.31
CA SER A 88 -2.14 1.20 -19.64
C SER A 88 -1.37 0.46 -20.74
N GLN A 89 -0.12 0.08 -20.47
CA GLN A 89 0.67 -0.70 -21.42
C GLN A 89 0.09 -2.08 -21.68
N VAL A 90 -0.39 -2.78 -20.65
CA VAL A 90 -0.99 -4.11 -20.82
C VAL A 90 -2.34 -4.02 -21.53
N LEU A 91 -3.18 -3.03 -21.22
CA LEU A 91 -4.48 -2.84 -21.88
C LEU A 91 -4.34 -2.55 -23.39
N ARG A 92 -3.26 -1.86 -23.81
CA ARG A 92 -2.95 -1.69 -25.23
C ARG A 92 -2.74 -3.03 -25.95
N GLN A 93 -2.12 -3.99 -25.26
CA GLN A 93 -1.76 -5.30 -25.82
C GLN A 93 -2.91 -6.32 -25.69
N ASN A 94 -3.65 -6.28 -24.58
CA ASN A 94 -4.78 -7.16 -24.28
C ASN A 94 -6.06 -6.35 -24.04
N LYS A 95 -6.87 -6.20 -25.08
CA LYS A 95 -8.16 -5.48 -25.00
C LYS A 95 -9.23 -6.21 -24.17
N ALA A 96 -9.06 -7.51 -23.94
CA ALA A 96 -9.98 -8.33 -23.15
C ALA A 96 -9.69 -8.28 -21.65
N LEU A 97 -8.52 -7.74 -21.25
CA LEU A 97 -8.21 -7.49 -19.84
C LEU A 97 -9.25 -6.55 -19.23
N ASP A 98 -9.76 -6.92 -18.07
CA ASP A 98 -10.62 -6.06 -17.27
C ASP A 98 -9.95 -5.64 -15.95
N ILE A 99 -10.42 -4.51 -15.41
CA ILE A 99 -9.88 -3.90 -14.20
C ILE A 99 -10.99 -3.78 -13.18
N PHE A 100 -10.71 -4.09 -11.93
CA PHE A 100 -11.66 -3.94 -10.85
C PHE A 100 -11.04 -3.21 -9.67
N CYS A 101 -11.69 -2.16 -9.19
CA CYS A 101 -11.30 -1.46 -7.96
C CYS A 101 -12.12 -2.04 -6.81
N TYR A 102 -11.50 -2.50 -5.74
CA TYR A 102 -12.20 -3.29 -4.72
C TYR A 102 -12.41 -2.59 -3.37
N LYS A 103 -11.81 -1.40 -3.15
CA LYS A 103 -11.97 -0.67 -1.89
C LYS A 103 -13.26 0.15 -1.84
N ASP A 104 -13.85 0.21 -0.65
CA ASP A 104 -14.93 1.15 -0.35
C ASP A 104 -14.38 2.49 0.13
N ALA A 105 -15.24 3.51 0.06
CA ALA A 105 -14.95 4.83 0.61
C ALA A 105 -14.67 4.77 2.12
N GLU A 106 -15.33 3.87 2.84
CA GLU A 106 -15.18 3.74 4.30
C GLU A 106 -13.76 3.32 4.70
N GLY A 107 -13.17 2.33 4.03
CA GLY A 107 -11.81 1.89 4.26
C GLY A 107 -10.78 3.00 4.01
N LEU A 108 -11.01 3.81 2.97
CA LEU A 108 -10.15 4.95 2.65
C LEU A 108 -10.25 6.07 3.67
N GLU A 109 -11.47 6.42 4.09
CA GLU A 109 -11.71 7.43 5.13
C GLU A 109 -11.03 7.02 6.44
N ARG A 110 -11.16 5.75 6.85
CA ARG A 110 -10.51 5.24 8.05
C ARG A 110 -8.99 5.30 7.96
N ALA A 111 -8.40 4.90 6.83
CA ALA A 111 -6.95 5.00 6.62
C ALA A 111 -6.46 6.45 6.66
N SER A 112 -7.23 7.38 6.10
CA SER A 112 -6.94 8.82 6.12
C SER A 112 -7.01 9.41 7.53
N ARG A 113 -8.08 9.09 8.27
CA ARG A 113 -8.25 9.48 9.69
C ARG A 113 -7.11 8.94 10.55
N PHE A 114 -6.81 7.66 10.44
CA PHE A 114 -5.70 7.03 11.16
C PHE A 114 -4.36 7.72 10.87
N SER A 115 -4.07 8.01 9.60
CA SER A 115 -2.84 8.72 9.22
C SER A 115 -2.76 10.12 9.85
N SER A 116 -3.89 10.83 9.89
CA SER A 116 -3.99 12.16 10.50
C SER A 116 -3.80 12.12 12.02
N GLU A 117 -4.38 11.12 12.70
CA GLU A 117 -4.23 10.91 14.14
C GLU A 117 -2.80 10.54 14.52
N ILE A 118 -2.14 9.65 13.76
CA ILE A 118 -0.72 9.32 13.96
C ILE A 118 0.17 10.55 13.75
N ALA A 119 -0.12 11.38 12.74
CA ALA A 119 0.61 12.63 12.53
C ALA A 119 0.43 13.60 13.72
N LEU A 120 -0.79 13.73 14.23
CA LEU A 120 -1.09 14.57 15.39
C LEU A 120 -0.41 14.07 16.67
N LEU A 121 -0.45 12.77 16.93
CA LEU A 121 0.25 12.15 18.07
C LEU A 121 1.76 12.36 17.96
N THR A 122 2.33 12.16 16.77
CA THR A 122 3.75 12.43 16.49
C THR A 122 4.11 13.88 16.80
N TYR A 123 3.33 14.82 16.29
CA TYR A 123 3.53 16.25 16.54
C TYR A 123 3.45 16.59 18.04
N ARG A 124 2.40 16.13 18.74
CA ARG A 124 2.22 16.36 20.18
C ARG A 124 3.38 15.80 21.00
N SER A 125 3.83 14.60 20.68
CA SER A 125 4.96 13.98 21.38
C SER A 125 6.28 14.71 21.13
N ASN A 126 6.49 15.21 19.91
CA ASN A 126 7.66 16.03 19.60
C ASN A 126 7.67 17.37 20.35
N VAL A 127 6.53 18.08 20.37
CA VAL A 127 6.43 19.40 21.01
C VAL A 127 6.49 19.31 22.53
N SER A 128 5.79 18.34 23.13
CA SER A 128 5.74 18.19 24.59
C SER A 128 6.94 17.45 25.18
N GLY A 129 7.68 16.71 24.35
CA GLY A 129 8.72 15.76 24.80
C GLY A 129 8.17 14.56 25.58
N ARG A 130 6.84 14.38 25.63
CA ARG A 130 6.15 13.31 26.38
C ARG A 130 5.40 12.38 25.43
N ILE A 131 5.40 11.10 25.75
CA ILE A 131 4.67 10.08 24.98
C ILE A 131 3.50 9.61 25.85
N ASN A 132 2.27 9.83 25.38
CA ASN A 132 1.08 9.24 26.00
C ASN A 132 0.79 7.88 25.35
N ILE A 133 1.28 6.82 25.97
CA ILE A 133 1.17 5.46 25.43
C ILE A 133 -0.29 5.00 25.28
N ASP A 134 -1.19 5.46 26.15
CA ASP A 134 -2.61 5.09 26.07
C ASP A 134 -3.25 5.66 24.79
N ASP A 135 -2.94 6.90 24.42
CA ASP A 135 -3.43 7.49 23.18
C ASP A 135 -2.93 6.72 21.95
N TRP A 136 -1.64 6.35 21.94
CA TRP A 136 -1.06 5.57 20.84
C TRP A 136 -1.69 4.18 20.71
N ILE A 137 -1.86 3.45 21.83
CA ILE A 137 -2.51 2.14 21.82
C ILE A 137 -3.95 2.28 21.35
N HIS A 138 -4.68 3.27 21.87
CA HIS A 138 -6.08 3.49 21.53
C HIS A 138 -6.26 3.77 20.03
N THR A 139 -5.55 4.78 19.49
CA THR A 139 -5.62 5.15 18.07
C THR A 139 -5.30 3.97 17.15
N VAL A 140 -4.24 3.21 17.46
CA VAL A 140 -3.88 2.06 16.61
C VAL A 140 -4.88 0.91 16.78
N SER A 141 -5.39 0.67 17.99
CA SER A 141 -6.41 -0.36 18.27
C SER A 141 -7.70 -0.09 17.51
N GLU A 142 -8.21 1.15 17.54
CA GLU A 142 -9.41 1.53 16.80
C GLU A 142 -9.27 1.29 15.29
N TYR A 143 -8.11 1.63 14.73
CA TYR A 143 -7.83 1.39 13.32
C TYR A 143 -7.78 -0.11 12.97
N VAL A 144 -7.05 -0.93 13.74
CA VAL A 144 -6.89 -2.36 13.42
C VAL A 144 -8.20 -3.13 13.61
N VAL A 145 -8.97 -2.84 14.66
CA VAL A 145 -10.28 -3.49 14.91
C VAL A 145 -11.26 -3.15 13.79
N GLY A 146 -11.32 -1.87 13.38
CA GLY A 146 -12.17 -1.50 12.26
C GLY A 146 -11.75 -2.19 10.95
N SER A 147 -10.45 -2.34 10.71
CA SER A 147 -9.93 -2.81 9.43
C SER A 147 -10.34 -4.24 9.07
N GLU A 148 -10.73 -5.08 10.05
CA GLU A 148 -11.15 -6.46 9.79
C GLU A 148 -12.44 -6.54 8.94
N ASP A 149 -13.47 -5.79 9.33
CA ASP A 149 -14.75 -5.75 8.60
C ASP A 149 -14.60 -5.18 7.20
N VAL A 150 -13.74 -4.17 7.04
CA VAL A 150 -13.42 -3.58 5.74
C VAL A 150 -12.76 -4.61 4.84
N LEU A 151 -11.73 -5.30 5.35
CA LEU A 151 -11.00 -6.30 4.59
C LEU A 151 -11.89 -7.48 4.18
N LEU A 152 -12.85 -7.87 5.03
CA LEU A 152 -13.85 -8.89 4.70
C LEU A 152 -14.72 -8.47 3.51
N ARG A 153 -15.22 -7.23 3.50
CA ARG A 153 -16.01 -6.70 2.36
C ARG A 153 -15.18 -6.59 1.09
N GLU A 154 -13.94 -6.12 1.18
CA GLU A 154 -12.99 -6.08 0.07
C GLU A 154 -12.78 -7.49 -0.53
N ALA A 155 -12.59 -8.50 0.33
CA ALA A 155 -12.44 -9.89 -0.10
C ALA A 155 -13.71 -10.42 -0.80
N GLN A 156 -14.89 -10.14 -0.24
CA GLN A 156 -16.17 -10.55 -0.84
C GLN A 156 -16.37 -9.96 -2.23
N ARG A 157 -15.99 -8.70 -2.46
CA ARG A 157 -16.07 -8.06 -3.79
C ARG A 157 -15.14 -8.69 -4.80
N ILE A 158 -13.92 -9.02 -4.38
CA ILE A 158 -12.98 -9.76 -5.23
C ILE A 158 -13.59 -11.12 -5.59
N ILE A 159 -14.11 -11.88 -4.62
CA ILE A 159 -14.73 -13.20 -4.88
C ILE A 159 -15.92 -13.09 -5.84
N ALA A 160 -16.79 -12.09 -5.65
CA ALA A 160 -17.98 -11.90 -6.49
C ALA A 160 -17.64 -11.63 -7.96
N THR A 161 -16.44 -11.12 -8.22
CA THR A 161 -16.03 -10.63 -9.55
C THR A 161 -14.92 -11.49 -10.17
N ALA A 162 -14.14 -12.19 -9.36
CA ALA A 162 -13.03 -13.03 -9.81
C ALA A 162 -13.55 -14.19 -10.66
N GLY A 163 -12.83 -14.48 -11.75
CA GLY A 163 -12.99 -15.76 -12.43
C GLY A 163 -12.17 -16.85 -11.74
N ASP A 164 -12.23 -18.07 -12.27
CA ASP A 164 -11.52 -19.23 -11.72
C ASP A 164 -9.98 -19.10 -11.80
N SER A 165 -9.47 -18.28 -12.72
CA SER A 165 -8.03 -18.12 -12.96
C SER A 165 -7.70 -16.75 -13.57
N GLY A 166 -6.40 -16.47 -13.78
CA GLY A 166 -5.96 -15.27 -14.51
C GLY A 166 -6.16 -13.95 -13.76
N ASN A 167 -6.31 -13.99 -12.44
CA ASN A 167 -6.48 -12.79 -11.62
C ASN A 167 -5.13 -12.33 -11.03
N ILE A 168 -4.80 -11.04 -11.19
CA ILE A 168 -3.76 -10.36 -10.40
C ILE A 168 -4.45 -9.43 -9.42
N ILE A 169 -4.15 -9.57 -8.13
CA ILE A 169 -4.71 -8.75 -7.06
C ILE A 169 -3.56 -7.95 -6.45
N ILE A 170 -3.58 -6.64 -6.64
CA ILE A 170 -2.64 -5.74 -5.99
C ILE A 170 -3.16 -5.43 -4.59
N SER A 171 -2.33 -5.61 -3.57
CA SER A 171 -2.69 -5.33 -2.18
C SER A 171 -1.55 -4.63 -1.46
N GLY A 172 -1.89 -3.89 -0.41
CA GLY A 172 -0.89 -3.40 0.55
C GLY A 172 -0.38 -4.53 1.45
N LEU A 173 0.06 -4.16 2.66
CA LEU A 173 0.61 -5.13 3.62
C LEU A 173 -0.42 -6.16 4.13
N ALA A 174 -1.72 -5.85 4.04
CA ALA A 174 -2.83 -6.76 4.36
C ALA A 174 -3.00 -7.93 3.36
N GLY A 175 -2.12 -8.07 2.36
CA GLY A 175 -2.25 -9.12 1.35
C GLY A 175 -2.16 -10.55 1.91
N LYS A 176 -1.55 -10.77 3.08
CA LYS A 176 -1.53 -12.09 3.75
C LYS A 176 -2.91 -12.44 4.30
N GLU A 177 -3.54 -11.51 5.00
CA GLU A 177 -4.89 -11.63 5.55
C GLU A 177 -5.91 -11.75 4.42
N LEU A 178 -5.75 -10.96 3.36
CA LEU A 178 -6.57 -11.05 2.15
C LEU A 178 -6.44 -12.45 1.51
N LYS A 179 -5.23 -12.99 1.38
CA LYS A 179 -5.03 -14.37 0.91
C LYS A 179 -5.82 -15.37 1.75
N ARG A 180 -5.77 -15.25 3.07
CA ARG A 180 -6.49 -16.16 3.99
C ARG A 180 -8.00 -16.13 3.71
N LEU A 181 -8.58 -14.94 3.54
CA LEU A 181 -10.00 -14.77 3.24
C LEU A 181 -10.40 -15.33 1.87
N LEU A 182 -9.52 -15.19 0.88
CA LEU A 182 -9.79 -15.62 -0.49
C LEU A 182 -9.49 -17.10 -0.76
N SER A 183 -8.68 -17.77 0.08
CA SER A 183 -8.20 -19.15 -0.16
C SER A 183 -9.31 -20.20 -0.17
N GLY A 184 -10.48 -19.91 0.39
CA GLY A 184 -11.66 -20.78 0.31
C GLY A 184 -12.36 -20.76 -1.06
N SER A 185 -12.10 -19.73 -1.87
CA SER A 185 -12.78 -19.51 -3.16
C SER A 185 -11.81 -19.50 -4.35
N LEU A 186 -10.56 -19.13 -4.14
CA LEU A 186 -9.56 -18.94 -5.19
C LEU A 186 -8.25 -19.66 -4.86
N ASN A 187 -7.65 -20.32 -5.85
CA ASN A 187 -6.28 -20.82 -5.72
C ASN A 187 -5.28 -19.66 -5.90
N ILE A 188 -4.71 -19.18 -4.79
CA ILE A 188 -3.90 -17.95 -4.77
C ILE A 188 -2.44 -18.21 -4.39
N GLN A 189 -1.55 -17.72 -5.26
CA GLN A 189 -0.15 -17.48 -4.94
C GLN A 189 0.04 -16.09 -4.33
N LEU A 190 0.90 -15.98 -3.33
CA LEU A 190 1.22 -14.71 -2.69
C LEU A 190 2.67 -14.37 -2.97
N GLN A 191 2.89 -13.16 -3.48
CA GLN A 191 4.22 -12.64 -3.80
C GLN A 191 4.36 -11.23 -3.24
N CYS A 192 5.40 -10.97 -2.45
CA CYS A 192 5.82 -9.61 -2.14
C CYS A 192 6.70 -9.09 -3.28
N VAL A 193 6.41 -7.89 -3.78
CA VAL A 193 7.23 -7.27 -4.85
C VAL A 193 8.61 -6.85 -4.33
N GLU A 194 8.70 -6.59 -3.03
CA GLU A 194 9.94 -6.28 -2.34
C GLU A 194 10.52 -7.54 -1.68
N LYS A 195 11.78 -7.86 -2.00
CA LYS A 195 12.47 -9.04 -1.44
C LYS A 195 12.84 -8.89 0.04
N PHE A 196 13.02 -7.65 0.51
CA PHE A 196 13.55 -7.36 1.84
C PHE A 196 12.83 -6.17 2.52
N TYR A 197 11.53 -6.03 2.30
CA TYR A 197 10.75 -4.99 2.99
C TYR A 197 10.74 -5.25 4.51
N HIS A 198 11.31 -4.31 5.26
CA HIS A 198 11.20 -4.22 6.70
C HIS A 198 10.05 -3.29 7.09
N PHE A 199 9.20 -3.73 8.03
CA PHE A 199 8.06 -2.95 8.49
C PHE A 199 8.55 -1.70 9.23
N THR A 200 7.91 -0.57 8.97
CA THR A 200 8.13 0.68 9.72
C THR A 200 7.68 0.51 11.17
N PRO A 201 8.11 1.37 12.10
CA PRO A 201 7.73 1.25 13.51
C PRO A 201 6.21 1.24 13.74
N ILE A 202 5.44 1.98 12.93
CA ILE A 202 3.97 2.01 13.04
C ILE A 202 3.33 0.73 12.51
N GLU A 203 3.87 0.12 11.46
CA GLU A 203 3.42 -1.18 10.93
C GLU A 203 3.74 -2.33 11.89
N ILE A 204 4.89 -2.26 12.58
CA ILE A 204 5.22 -3.19 13.67
C ILE A 204 4.24 -3.00 14.83
N LEU A 205 3.95 -1.75 15.21
CA LEU A 205 3.00 -1.46 16.30
C LEU A 205 1.59 -2.00 16.00
N GLN A 206 1.10 -1.84 14.76
CA GLN A 206 -0.15 -2.45 14.32
C GLN A 206 -0.14 -3.98 14.52
N THR A 207 0.95 -4.64 14.11
CA THR A 207 1.10 -6.10 14.26
C THR A 207 1.11 -6.53 15.74
N VAL A 208 1.79 -5.77 16.61
CA VAL A 208 1.82 -6.04 18.06
C VAL A 208 0.42 -5.94 18.67
N ILE A 209 -0.35 -4.92 18.30
CA ILE A 209 -1.69 -4.69 18.83
C ILE A 209 -2.67 -5.77 18.34
N VAL A 210 -2.61 -6.15 17.06
CA VAL A 210 -3.39 -7.28 16.52
C VAL A 210 -3.08 -8.58 17.26
N GLY A 211 -1.82 -8.80 17.65
CA GLY A 211 -1.42 -9.97 18.44
C GLY A 211 -1.98 -10.03 19.86
N GLY A 212 -2.55 -8.93 20.38
CA GLY A 212 -3.22 -8.86 21.68
C GLY A 212 -2.31 -8.88 22.92
N ASN A 213 -1.05 -9.31 22.81
CA ASN A 213 -0.09 -9.30 23.91
C ASN A 213 0.66 -7.96 23.99
N ILE A 214 0.00 -6.94 24.54
CA ILE A 214 0.50 -5.57 24.57
C ILE A 214 1.46 -5.36 25.75
N ASP A 215 2.76 -5.46 25.48
CA ASP A 215 3.80 -4.96 26.38
C ASP A 215 3.97 -3.45 26.19
N ARG A 216 3.58 -2.67 27.20
CA ARG A 216 3.66 -1.19 27.19
C ARG A 216 5.09 -0.67 27.02
N CYS A 217 6.10 -1.33 27.58
CA CYS A 217 7.49 -0.93 27.43
C CYS A 217 7.95 -1.11 25.98
N TYR A 218 7.55 -2.22 25.35
CA TYR A 218 7.84 -2.46 23.95
C TYR A 218 7.09 -1.48 23.03
N VAL A 219 5.81 -1.20 23.31
CA VAL A 219 5.04 -0.17 22.59
C VAL A 219 5.72 1.19 22.69
N GLU A 220 6.16 1.61 23.88
CA GLU A 220 6.87 2.87 24.05
C GLU A 220 8.15 2.91 23.21
N SER A 221 8.89 1.80 23.16
CA SER A 221 10.08 1.70 22.31
C SER A 221 9.77 1.87 20.82
N LEU A 222 8.66 1.29 20.34
CA LEU A 222 8.21 1.43 18.95
C LEU A 222 7.75 2.84 18.64
N VAL A 223 7.04 3.49 19.56
CA VAL A 223 6.65 4.91 19.42
C VAL A 223 7.90 5.79 19.36
N ARG A 224 8.90 5.59 20.24
CA ARG A 224 10.16 6.32 20.17
C ARG A 224 10.89 6.12 18.85
N CYS A 225 10.93 4.88 18.34
CA CYS A 225 11.45 4.57 17.02
C CYS A 225 10.67 5.27 15.90
N HIS A 226 9.34 5.37 16.00
CA HIS A 226 8.50 6.11 15.05
C HIS A 226 8.82 7.60 15.06
N LEU A 227 8.92 8.23 16.24
CA LEU A 227 9.29 9.64 16.36
C LEU A 227 10.69 9.89 15.77
N GLU A 228 11.65 8.99 16.02
CA GLU A 228 12.96 9.08 15.39
C GLU A 228 12.88 8.95 13.87
N TYR A 229 12.14 7.95 13.37
CA TYR A 229 11.92 7.73 11.94
C TYR A 229 11.38 8.99 11.25
N VAL A 230 10.35 9.60 11.82
CA VAL A 230 9.77 10.82 11.27
C VAL A 230 10.77 11.99 11.31
N ASN A 231 11.37 12.27 12.47
CA ASN A 231 12.21 13.45 12.66
C ASN A 231 13.56 13.41 11.93
N ARG A 232 14.16 12.22 11.82
CA ARG A 232 15.49 12.06 11.23
C ARG A 232 15.46 11.63 9.77
N TYR A 233 14.40 10.98 9.32
CA TYR A 233 14.33 10.42 7.97
C TYR A 233 13.22 11.06 7.15
N VAL A 234 11.96 10.96 7.56
CA VAL A 234 10.83 11.44 6.76
C VAL A 234 10.92 12.95 6.51
N LEU A 235 11.10 13.77 7.56
CA LEU A 235 11.14 15.23 7.45
C LEU A 235 12.43 15.77 6.80
N ARG A 236 13.45 14.93 6.63
CA ARG A 236 14.77 15.34 6.11
C ARG A 236 15.10 14.74 4.75
N SER A 237 14.18 13.95 4.20
CA SER A 237 14.37 13.28 2.91
C SER A 237 13.54 13.94 1.84
N TRP A 238 14.00 13.80 0.59
CA TRP A 238 13.29 14.34 -0.56
C TRP A 238 11.96 13.65 -0.81
N ASN A 239 11.92 12.34 -0.62
CA ASN A 239 10.71 11.54 -0.81
C ASN A 239 10.68 10.38 0.19
N ARG A 240 9.55 9.66 0.17
CA ARG A 240 9.27 8.56 1.10
C ARG A 240 10.24 7.39 0.90
N ASP A 241 10.63 7.09 -0.33
CA ASP A 241 11.53 5.99 -0.65
C ASP A 241 12.93 6.24 -0.06
N VAL A 242 13.48 7.45 -0.26
CA VAL A 242 14.75 7.87 0.36
C VAL A 242 14.67 7.77 1.88
N ALA A 243 13.59 8.27 2.50
CA ALA A 243 13.40 8.20 3.94
C ALA A 243 13.41 6.75 4.43
N TYR A 244 12.67 5.88 3.76
CA TYR A 244 12.54 4.48 4.10
C TYR A 244 13.87 3.73 3.97
N TYR A 245 14.49 3.75 2.79
CA TYR A 245 15.71 2.96 2.57
C TYR A 245 16.90 3.48 3.38
N ARG A 246 16.98 4.80 3.62
CA ARG A 246 18.01 5.37 4.52
C ARG A 246 17.79 4.93 5.97
N TRP A 247 16.53 4.91 6.43
CA TRP A 247 16.20 4.38 7.76
C TRP A 247 16.54 2.89 7.89
N VAL A 248 16.16 2.06 6.91
CA VAL A 248 16.48 0.63 6.92
C VAL A 248 18.00 0.41 6.92
N TYR A 249 18.73 1.13 6.07
CA TYR A 249 20.19 1.05 6.01
C TYR A 249 20.83 1.38 7.37
N ASP A 250 20.42 2.47 8.00
CA ASP A 250 20.99 2.89 9.27
C ASP A 250 20.64 1.95 10.43
N LYS A 251 19.34 1.59 10.54
CA LYS A 251 18.76 0.96 11.73
C LYS A 251 18.66 -0.55 11.68
N ILE A 252 18.78 -1.16 10.50
CA ILE A 252 18.60 -2.60 10.29
C ILE A 252 19.89 -3.21 9.70
N PRO A 253 20.93 -3.46 10.52
CA PRO A 253 22.27 -3.80 10.03
C PRO A 253 22.33 -5.01 9.09
N HIS A 254 21.49 -6.03 9.32
CA HIS A 254 21.45 -7.26 8.52
C HIS A 254 20.87 -7.06 7.11
N LEU A 255 20.22 -5.92 6.84
CA LEU A 255 19.70 -5.57 5.50
C LEU A 255 20.62 -4.64 4.73
N ARG A 256 21.72 -4.15 5.32
CA ARG A 256 22.68 -3.28 4.62
C ARG A 256 23.29 -3.92 3.39
N SER A 257 23.54 -5.23 3.41
CA SER A 257 24.05 -5.95 2.23
C SER A 257 23.06 -6.00 1.07
N CYS A 258 21.78 -5.73 1.34
CA CYS A 258 20.71 -5.73 0.34
C CYS A 258 20.42 -4.33 -0.23
N ILE A 259 21.00 -3.27 0.37
CA ILE A 259 20.75 -1.88 -0.01
C ILE A 259 22.10 -1.20 -0.23
N ARG A 260 22.40 -0.80 -1.46
CA ARG A 260 23.64 -0.06 -1.73
C ARG A 260 23.39 1.43 -1.50
N GLU A 261 24.28 2.09 -0.76
CA GLU A 261 24.07 3.51 -0.36
C GLU A 261 23.89 4.45 -1.57
N PHE A 262 24.60 4.20 -2.68
CA PHE A 262 24.42 4.98 -3.90
C PHE A 262 23.04 4.79 -4.54
N GLU A 263 22.42 3.60 -4.40
CA GLU A 263 21.07 3.35 -4.92
C GLU A 263 20.05 4.21 -4.20
N ILE A 264 20.26 4.52 -2.91
CA ILE A 264 19.38 5.41 -2.13
C ILE A 264 19.43 6.83 -2.70
N GLU A 265 20.60 7.31 -3.10
CA GLU A 265 20.76 8.64 -3.67
C GLU A 265 20.12 8.76 -5.06
N GLU A 266 20.14 7.68 -5.85
CA GLU A 266 19.40 7.60 -7.12
C GLU A 266 17.88 7.68 -6.94
N LEU A 267 17.34 7.31 -5.77
CA LEU A 267 15.89 7.42 -5.51
C LEU A 267 15.42 8.87 -5.42
N LYS A 268 16.31 9.86 -5.31
CA LYS A 268 15.92 11.28 -5.29
C LYS A 268 15.33 11.76 -6.61
N VAL A 269 15.61 11.07 -7.72
CA VAL A 269 15.10 11.41 -9.05
C VAL A 269 13.89 10.58 -9.48
N LEU A 270 13.43 9.66 -8.62
CA LEU A 270 12.15 8.97 -8.77
C LEU A 270 11.01 9.83 -8.24
#